data_AF-A0A645IZE2-F1
#
_entry.id   AF-A0A645IZE2-F1
#
_cell.length_a   1.000
_cell.length_b   1.000
_cell.length_c   1.000
_cell.angle_alpha   90.00
_cell.angle_beta   90.00
_cell.angle_gamma   90.00
#
_symmetry.space_group_name_H-M   'P 1'
#
loop_
_entity.id
_entity.type
_entity.pdbx_description
1 polymer ?
#
loop_
_entity_poly.entity_id
_entity_poly.type
_entity_poly.pdbx_seq_one_letter_code
_entity_poly.pdbx_strand_id
1 'polypeptide(L)' 'MAIGNHWYRWLCEKNGLDPESWYLELTKRYEAPRLRPPFNEKARRAAGFTATEIAWLQQI' A
#
# COMPACT_ATOMS: atom_id res chain seq x y z
N MET A 1 -11.88 6.41 -7.22
CA MET A 1 -11.93 7.13 -5.92
C MET A 1 -10.92 6.49 -4.99
N ALA A 2 -10.01 7.28 -4.41
CA ALA A 2 -8.86 6.80 -3.63
C ALA A 2 -9.11 6.72 -2.11
N ILE A 3 -10.38 6.52 -1.72
CA ILE A 3 -10.82 6.71 -0.33
C ILE A 3 -10.08 5.79 0.64
N GLY A 4 -9.84 4.52 0.26
CA GLY A 4 -9.13 3.57 1.12
C GLY A 4 -7.68 3.99 1.41
N ASN A 5 -6.95 4.44 0.39
CA ASN A 5 -5.56 4.84 0.55
C ASN A 5 -5.43 6.15 1.35
N HIS A 6 -6.37 7.06 1.15
CA HIS A 6 -6.46 8.29 1.93
C HIS A 6 -6.68 8.01 3.42
N TRP A 7 -7.64 7.13 3.77
CA TRP A 7 -7.87 6.74 5.16
C TRP A 7 -6.67 6.03 5.77
N TYR A 8 -5.99 5.16 5.01
CA TYR A 8 -4.78 4.49 5.48
C TYR A 8 -3.67 5.48 5.85
N ARG A 9 -3.37 6.43 4.95
CA ARG A 9 -2.38 7.48 5.21
C ARG A 9 -2.75 8.35 6.39
N TRP A 10 -3.99 8.82 6.43
CA TRP A 10 -4.48 9.63 7.55
C TRP A 10 -4.33 8.91 8.90
N LEU A 11 -4.59 7.59 8.93
CA LEU A 11 -4.44 6.79 10.14
C LEU A 11 -2.96 6.61 10.51
N CYS A 12 -2.08 6.45 9.53
CA CYS A 12 -0.64 6.39 9.77
C CYS A 12 -0.12 7.72 10.32
N GLU A 13 -0.45 8.85 9.69
CA GLU A 13 -0.08 10.19 10.15
C GLU A 13 -0.59 10.47 11.57
N LYS A 14 -1.85 10.14 11.86
CA LYS A 14 -2.44 10.31 13.18
C LYS A 14 -1.71 9.51 14.28
N ASN A 15 -1.15 8.36 13.93
CA ASN A 15 -0.39 7.52 14.85
C ASN A 15 1.13 7.79 14.79
N GLY A 16 1.59 8.77 14.01
CA GLY A 16 3.03 9.04 13.80
C GLY A 16 3.77 7.88 13.11
N LEU A 17 3.05 7.05 12.36
CA LEU A 17 3.58 5.89 11.67
C LEU A 17 3.92 6.27 10.22
N ASP A 18 5.04 5.73 9.75
CA ASP A 18 5.38 5.79 8.33
C ASP A 18 4.53 4.76 7.56
N PRO A 19 3.72 5.19 6.57
CA PRO A 19 2.78 4.30 5.88
C PRO A 19 3.45 3.20 5.06
N GLU A 20 4.68 3.41 4.57
CA GLU A 20 5.46 2.38 3.87
C GLU A 20 5.91 1.29 4.82
N SER A 21 6.66 1.71 5.86
CA SER A 21 7.23 0.81 6.86
C SER A 21 6.14 0.03 7.57
N TRP A 22 5.05 0.71 7.93
CA TRP A 22 3.91 0.08 8.59
C TRP A 22 3.19 -0.93 7.69
N TYR A 23 3.09 -0.65 6.39
CA TYR A 23 2.49 -1.60 5.45
C TYR A 23 3.31 -2.89 5.37
N LEU A 24 4.63 -2.78 5.28
CA LEU A 24 5.54 -3.94 5.27
C LEU A 24 5.46 -4.76 6.57
N GLU A 25 5.32 -4.09 7.71
CA GLU A 25 5.13 -4.79 8.99
C GLU A 25 3.78 -5.51 9.05
N LEU A 26 2.72 -4.91 8.51
CA LEU A 26 1.41 -5.57 8.41
C LEU A 26 1.45 -6.77 7.47
N THR A 27 2.12 -6.68 6.32
CA THR A 27 2.22 -7.81 5.38
C THR A 27 2.99 -8.98 5.98
N LYS A 28 4.07 -8.71 6.75
CA LYS A 28 4.78 -9.74 7.51
C LYS A 28 3.92 -10.32 8.63
N ARG A 29 3.28 -9.46 9.43
CA ARG A 29 2.50 -9.86 10.62
C ARG A 29 1.28 -10.71 10.27
N TYR A 30 0.61 -10.39 9.17
CA TYR A 30 -0.60 -11.07 8.74
C TYR A 30 -0.36 -12.05 7.58
N GLU A 31 0.91 -12.37 7.29
CA GLU A 31 1.32 -13.27 6.21
C GLU A 31 0.58 -12.99 4.91
N ALA A 32 0.49 -11.71 4.55
CA ALA A 32 -0.27 -11.27 3.40
C ALA A 32 0.25 -12.01 2.16
N PRO A 33 -0.65 -12.63 1.37
CA PRO A 33 -0.23 -13.41 0.22
C PRO A 33 0.50 -12.50 -0.77
N ARG A 34 1.62 -12.99 -1.29
CA ARG A 34 2.36 -12.30 -2.37
C ARG A 34 1.39 -11.94 -3.48
N LEU A 35 1.54 -10.73 -4.01
CA LEU A 35 0.68 -10.23 -5.06
C LEU A 35 0.82 -11.14 -6.28
N ARG A 36 -0.25 -11.86 -6.62
CA ARG A 36 -0.26 -12.75 -7.78
C ARG A 36 -0.16 -11.91 -9.05
N PRO A 37 0.80 -12.19 -9.94
CA PRO A 37 0.85 -11.53 -11.23
C PRO A 37 -0.41 -11.88 -12.06
N PRO A 38 -0.88 -10.97 -12.94
CA PRO A 38 -0.25 -9.70 -13.28
C PRO A 38 -0.52 -8.60 -12.25
N PHE A 39 0.55 -7.90 -11.87
CA PHE A 39 0.44 -6.72 -11.03
C PHE A 39 -0.27 -5.61 -11.83
N ASN A 40 -1.57 -5.43 -11.61
CA ASN A 40 -2.39 -4.44 -12.32
C ASN A 40 -2.05 -2.99 -11.91
N GLU A 41 -0.93 -2.50 -12.40
CA GLU A 41 -0.43 -1.14 -12.16
C GLU A 41 -1.44 -0.07 -12.59
N LYS A 42 -2.08 -0.26 -13.76
CA LYS A 42 -3.08 0.68 -14.30
C LYS A 42 -4.27 0.86 -13.35
N ALA A 43 -4.75 -0.24 -12.74
CA ALA A 43 -5.85 -0.20 -11.78
C ALA A 43 -5.43 0.50 -10.47
N ARG A 44 -4.20 0.26 -10.01
CA ARG A 44 -3.65 0.92 -8.81
C ARG A 44 -3.43 2.41 -9.01
N ARG A 45 -2.91 2.85 -10.16
CA ARG A 45 -2.84 4.29 -10.49
C ARG A 45 -4.23 4.93 -10.53
N ALA A 46 -5.21 4.26 -11.13
CA ALA A 46 -6.60 4.74 -11.14
C ALA A 46 -7.23 4.79 -9.75
N ALA A 47 -6.77 3.95 -8.82
CA ALA A 47 -7.14 3.96 -7.42
C ALA A 47 -6.39 5.02 -6.59
N GLY A 48 -5.46 5.78 -7.18
CA GLY A 48 -4.74 6.87 -6.51
C GLY A 48 -3.48 6.44 -5.76
N PHE A 49 -2.86 5.33 -6.14
CA PHE A 49 -1.53 4.96 -5.66
C PHE A 49 -0.46 5.79 -6.38
N THR A 50 0.51 6.31 -5.62
CA THR A 50 1.69 6.98 -6.19
C THR A 50 2.63 5.96 -6.82
N ALA A 51 3.56 6.45 -7.65
CA ALA A 51 4.60 5.62 -8.24
C ALA A 51 5.44 4.91 -7.16
N THR A 52 5.74 5.61 -6.06
CA THR A 52 6.49 5.05 -4.93
C THR A 52 5.73 3.90 -4.26
N GLU A 53 4.43 4.07 -3.99
CA GLU A 53 3.60 3.00 -3.41
C GLU A 53 3.49 1.77 -4.31
N ILE A 54 3.41 1.99 -5.62
CA ILE A 54 3.40 0.91 -6.60
C ILE A 54 4.71 0.14 -6.57
N ALA A 55 5.85 0.84 -6.49
CA ALA A 55 7.17 0.23 -6.37
C ALA A 55 7.29 -0.57 -5.06
N TRP A 56 6.81 -0.04 -3.94
CA TRP A 56 6.78 -0.78 -2.66
C TRP A 56 5.99 -2.07 -2.78
N LEU A 57 4.77 -2.00 -3.33
CA LEU A 57 3.91 -3.17 -3.50
C LEU A 57 4.52 -4.23 -4.42
N GLN A 58 5.39 -3.86 -5.36
CA GLN A 58 6.10 -4.82 -6.22
C GLN A 58 7.26 -5.55 -5.51
N GLN A 59 7.73 -5.04 -4.38
CA GLN A 59 8.84 -5.62 -3.62
C GLN A 59 8.38 -6.63 -2.54
N ILE A 60 7.07 -6.77 -2.32
CA ILE A 60 6.44 -7.64 -1.30
C ILE A 60 5.95 -8.95 -1.94
#